data_AF-A0A7D5N6H4-F1
#
_entry.id   AF-A0A7D5N6H4-F1
#
_cell.length_a   1.000
_cell.length_b   1.000
_cell.length_c   1.000
_cell.angle_alpha   90.00
_cell.angle_beta   90.00
_cell.angle_gamma   90.00
#
_symmetry.space_group_name_H-M   'P 1'
#
loop_
_entity.id
_entity.type
_entity.pdbx_description
1 polymer ?
#
loop_
_entity_poly.entity_id
_entity_poly.type
_entity_poly.pdbx_seq_one_letter_code
_entity_poly.pdbx_strand_id
1 'polypeptide(L)'
;MSSPNLEKHIKLSQPFVNEYYKAVVGVIVLESIILLELERHLSQYSLTYQQFNILRILKGQYPQETQLNLLKNRMLHQQSDVSRLIDRL
;
A
#
# COMPACT_ATOMS: atom_id res chain seq x y z
N MET A 1 2.56 15.41 25.14
CA MET A 1 1.73 15.37 23.91
C MET A 1 0.89 14.11 23.99
N SER A 2 -0.43 14.21 24.09
CA SER A 2 -1.29 13.03 24.16
C SER A 2 -1.17 12.26 22.85
N SER A 3 -0.70 11.01 22.90
CA SER A 3 -0.65 10.13 21.72
C SER A 3 -2.01 10.13 21.02
N PRO A 4 -2.06 10.19 19.68
CA PRO A 4 -3.33 10.14 18.97
C PRO A 4 -4.05 8.83 19.32
N ASN A 5 -5.24 8.96 19.92
CA ASN A 5 -6.11 7.82 20.19
C ASN A 5 -6.75 7.37 18.86
N LEU A 6 -6.62 6.09 18.53
CA LEU A 6 -7.09 5.50 17.27
C LEU A 6 -8.58 5.75 17.04
N GLU A 7 -9.39 5.61 18.07
CA GLU A 7 -10.84 5.81 18.05
C GLU A 7 -11.20 7.25 17.64
N LYS A 8 -10.45 8.24 18.13
CA LYS A 8 -10.61 9.64 17.69
C LYS A 8 -10.21 9.82 16.23
N HIS A 9 -9.11 9.20 15.80
CA HIS A 9 -8.61 9.32 14.43
C HIS A 9 -9.61 8.81 13.40
N ILE A 10 -10.24 7.66 13.66
CA ILE A 10 -11.24 7.06 12.76
C ILE A 10 -12.68 7.49 13.05
N LYS A 11 -12.89 8.43 13.98
CA LYS A 11 -14.21 8.92 14.42
C LYS A 11 -15.14 7.79 14.87
N LEU A 12 -14.61 6.83 15.63
CA LEU A 12 -15.37 5.69 16.12
C LEU A 12 -16.35 6.13 17.22
N SER A 13 -17.64 5.78 17.07
CA SER A 13 -18.70 6.15 18.03
C SER A 13 -18.96 5.12 19.12
N GLN A 14 -18.49 3.89 18.94
CA GLN A 14 -18.64 2.77 19.89
C GLN A 14 -17.26 2.17 20.18
N PRO A 15 -16.99 1.67 21.40
CA PRO A 15 -15.70 1.06 21.69
C PRO A 15 -15.46 -0.17 20.81
N PHE A 16 -14.19 -0.49 20.58
CA PHE A 16 -13.82 -1.76 19.96
C PHE A 16 -14.32 -2.93 20.82
N VAL A 17 -14.76 -4.00 20.17
CA VAL A 17 -15.22 -5.22 20.86
C VAL A 17 -14.11 -5.87 21.68
N ASN A 18 -12.85 -5.74 21.26
CA ASN A 18 -11.66 -6.13 22.03
C ASN A 18 -10.39 -5.48 21.45
N GLU A 19 -9.27 -5.64 22.16
CA GLU A 19 -7.96 -5.10 21.78
C GLU A 19 -7.40 -5.70 20.49
N TYR A 20 -7.78 -6.93 20.12
CA TYR A 20 -7.35 -7.54 18.86
C TYR A 20 -7.92 -6.77 17.66
N TYR A 21 -9.23 -6.49 17.64
CA TYR A 21 -9.83 -5.69 16.56
C TYR A 21 -9.27 -4.27 16.51
N LYS A 22 -9.01 -3.68 17.68
CA LYS A 22 -8.35 -2.37 17.76
C LYS A 22 -6.96 -2.40 17.12
N ALA A 23 -6.16 -3.42 17.40
CA ALA A 23 -4.83 -3.57 16.82
C ALA A 23 -4.89 -3.77 15.30
N VAL A 24 -5.80 -4.62 14.80
CA VAL A 24 -6.00 -4.86 13.36
C VAL A 24 -6.33 -3.55 12.63
N VAL A 25 -7.30 -2.78 13.15
CA VAL A 25 -7.65 -1.48 12.56
C VAL A 25 -6.50 -0.49 12.68
N GLY A 26 -5.74 -0.52 13.78
CA GLY A 26 -4.55 0.28 13.96
C GLY A 26 -3.50 0.04 12.87
N VAL A 27 -3.23 -1.21 12.52
CA VAL A 27 -2.29 -1.55 11.42
C VAL A 27 -2.78 -1.02 10.08
N ILE A 28 -4.07 -1.16 9.77
CA ILE A 28 -4.66 -0.65 8.53
C ILE A 28 -4.55 0.88 8.45
N VAL A 29 -4.80 1.59 9.56
CA VAL A 29 -4.64 3.05 9.61
C VAL A 29 -3.19 3.46 9.39
N LEU A 30 -2.24 2.75 10.01
CA LEU A 30 -0.82 3.02 9.82
C LEU A 30 -0.40 2.81 8.37
N GLU A 31 -0.82 1.70 7.75
CA GLU A 31 -0.61 1.46 6.32
C GLU A 31 -1.16 2.60 5.48
N SER A 32 -2.40 3.03 5.72
CA SER A 32 -3.01 4.13 4.97
C SER A 32 -2.23 5.44 5.08
N ILE A 33 -1.72 5.77 6.27
CA ILE A 33 -0.93 7.00 6.49
C ILE A 33 0.41 6.91 5.75
N ILE A 34 1.08 5.76 5.83
CA ILE A 34 2.37 5.52 5.17
C ILE A 34 2.21 5.55 3.65
N LEU A 35 1.18 4.88 3.12
CA LEU A 35 0.89 4.87 1.68
C LEU A 35 0.57 6.26 1.17
N LEU A 36 -0.22 7.06 1.91
CA LEU A 36 -0.51 8.44 1.53
C LEU A 36 0.78 9.26 1.42
N GLU A 37 1.70 9.12 2.38
CA GLU A 37 2.99 9.82 2.33
C GLU A 37 3.85 9.36 1.15
N LEU A 38 3.90 8.06 0.91
CA LEU A 38 4.62 7.48 -0.20
C LEU A 38 4.07 7.97 -1.54
N GLU A 39 2.74 8.01 -1.70
CA GLU A 39 2.08 8.58 -2.90
C GLU A 39 2.43 10.06 -3.09
N ARG A 40 2.43 10.86 -2.02
CA ARG A 40 2.87 12.27 -2.10
C ARG A 40 4.30 12.36 -2.64
N HIS A 41 5.20 11.53 -2.14
CA HIS A 41 6.58 11.52 -2.60
C HIS A 41 6.69 11.01 -4.05
N LEU A 42 5.97 9.96 -4.43
CA LEU A 42 6.02 9.37 -5.78
C LEU A 42 5.40 10.27 -6.85
N SER A 43 4.49 11.17 -6.47
CA SER A 43 3.84 12.09 -7.40
C SER A 43 4.82 12.99 -8.15
N GLN A 44 5.97 13.33 -7.56
CA GLN A 44 7.03 14.10 -8.24
C GLN A 44 7.64 13.34 -9.43
N TYR A 45 7.49 12.01 -9.46
CA TYR A 45 7.93 11.12 -10.53
C TYR A 45 6.77 10.68 -11.43
N SER A 46 5.56 11.23 -11.24
CA SER A 46 4.35 10.77 -11.92
C SER A 46 4.04 9.28 -11.74
N LEU A 47 4.46 8.71 -10.61
CA LEU A 47 4.24 7.30 -10.27
C LEU A 47 3.19 7.16 -9.18
N THR A 48 2.40 6.10 -9.26
CA THR A 48 1.61 5.61 -8.12
C THR A 48 2.40 4.60 -7.29
N TYR A 49 1.92 4.30 -6.07
CA TYR A 49 2.47 3.23 -5.25
C TYR A 49 2.48 1.88 -5.97
N GLN A 50 1.43 1.56 -6.72
CA GLN A 50 1.34 0.28 -7.44
C GLN A 50 2.37 0.19 -8.57
N GLN A 51 2.56 1.29 -9.30
CA GLN A 51 3.62 1.40 -10.31
C GLN A 51 5.01 1.28 -9.68
N PHE A 52 5.24 1.96 -8.55
CA PHE A 52 6.46 1.81 -7.77
C PHE A 52 6.69 0.37 -7.29
N ASN A 53 5.64 -0.32 -6.85
CA ASN A 53 5.70 -1.72 -6.45
C ASN A 53 6.16 -2.63 -7.61
N ILE A 54 5.58 -2.43 -8.80
CA ILE A 54 6.00 -3.14 -10.03
C ILE A 54 7.49 -2.88 -10.31
N LEU A 55 7.93 -1.63 -10.29
CA LEU A 55 9.34 -1.27 -10.50
C LEU A 55 10.27 -1.91 -9.46
N ARG A 56 9.85 -2.02 -8.20
CA ARG A 56 10.61 -2.70 -7.13
C ARG A 56 10.74 -4.20 -7.38
N ILE A 57 9.68 -4.86 -7.86
CA ILE A 57 9.73 -6.28 -8.22
C ILE A 57 10.68 -6.47 -9.42
N LEU A 58 10.51 -5.68 -10.48
CA LEU A 58 11.36 -5.74 -11.68
C LEU A 58 12.84 -5.50 -11.35
N LYS A 59 13.14 -4.54 -10.46
CA LYS A 59 14.51 -4.29 -9.99
C LYS A 59 15.13 -5.50 -9.30
N GLY A 60 14.34 -6.29 -8.58
CA GLY A 60 14.80 -7.53 -7.94
C GLY A 60 14.90 -8.73 -8.89
N GLN A 61 14.38 -8.63 -10.11
CA GLN A 61 14.49 -9.66 -11.15
C GLN A 61 15.58 -9.34 -12.17
N TYR A 62 15.92 -8.06 -12.37
CA TYR A 62 16.97 -7.64 -13.30
C TYR A 62 18.29 -8.40 -13.07
N PRO A 63 18.96 -8.93 -14.11
CA PRO A 63 18.66 -8.75 -15.54
C PRO A 63 17.71 -9.79 -16.15
N GLN A 64 17.09 -10.66 -15.35
CA GLN A 64 16.20 -11.70 -15.84
C GLN A 64 14.85 -11.14 -16.32
N GLU A 65 14.32 -11.75 -17.36
CA GLU A 65 12.95 -11.48 -17.81
C GLU A 65 11.93 -11.86 -16.72
N THR A 66 10.80 -11.16 -16.71
CA THR A 66 9.74 -11.36 -15.72
C THR A 66 8.41 -11.60 -16.42
N GLN A 67 7.71 -12.66 -16.02
CA GLN A 67 6.36 -12.95 -16.50
C GLN A 67 5.32 -12.09 -15.79
N LEU A 68 4.28 -11.64 -16.50
CA LEU A 68 3.18 -10.85 -15.95
C LEU A 68 2.51 -11.53 -14.73
N ASN A 69 2.35 -12.85 -14.77
CA ASN A 69 1.76 -13.61 -13.66
C ASN A 69 2.61 -13.53 -12.38
N LEU A 70 3.95 -13.45 -12.51
CA LEU A 70 4.83 -13.26 -11.37
C LEU A 70 4.60 -11.88 -10.74
N LEU A 71 4.44 -10.83 -11.55
CA LEU A 71 4.12 -9.49 -11.06
C LEU A 71 2.79 -9.49 -10.29
N LYS A 72 1.73 -10.03 -10.90
CA LYS A 72 0.39 -10.15 -10.26
C LYS A 72 0.46 -10.85 -8.89
N ASN A 73 1.23 -11.92 -8.79
CA ASN A 73 1.36 -12.70 -7.55
C ASN A 73 2.22 -12.03 -6.47
N ARG A 74 3.14 -11.14 -6.86
CA ARG A 74 4.07 -10.48 -5.92
C ARG A 74 3.65 -9.08 -5.50
N MET A 75 2.68 -8.48 -6.18
CA MET A 75 2.15 -7.17 -5.79
C MET A 75 1.55 -7.21 -4.39
N LEU A 76 1.86 -6.20 -3.59
CA LEU A 76 1.41 -6.11 -2.19
C LEU A 76 -0.12 -5.98 -2.08
N HIS A 77 -0.72 -5.27 -3.04
CA HIS A 77 -2.17 -5.27 -3.24
C HIS A 77 -2.48 -5.91 -4.58
N GLN A 78 -3.21 -7.03 -4.55
CA GLN A 78 -3.64 -7.69 -5.77
C GLN A 78 -4.58 -6.76 -6.54
N GLN A 79 -4.23 -6.48 -7.79
CA GLN A 79 -5.07 -5.73 -8.72
C GLN A 79 -5.30 -6.57 -9.97
N SER A 80 -6.52 -6.53 -10.50
CA SER A 80 -6.86 -7.27 -11.72
C SER A 80 -6.13 -6.74 -12.96
N ASP A 81 -5.69 -5.48 -12.92
CA ASP A 81 -5.29 -4.70 -14.10
C ASP A 81 -3.80 -4.30 -14.10
N VAL A 82 -2.94 -5.25 -13.77
CA VAL A 82 -1.48 -5.04 -13.73
C VAL A 82 -0.92 -4.68 -15.10
N SER A 83 -1.50 -5.20 -16.19
CA SER A 83 -1.09 -4.85 -17.56
C SER A 83 -1.19 -3.35 -17.83
N ARG A 84 -2.33 -2.72 -17.52
CA ARG A 84 -2.49 -1.26 -17.72
C ARG A 84 -1.61 -0.41 -16.79
N LEU A 85 -1.12 -0.95 -15.68
CA LEU A 85 -0.13 -0.26 -14.86
C LEU A 85 1.24 -0.27 -15.52
N ILE A 86 1.61 -1.40 -16.14
CA ILE A 86 2.86 -1.56 -16.90
C ILE A 86 2.84 -0.67 -18.15
N ASP A 87 1.73 -0.64 -18.89
CA ASP A 87 1.62 0.19 -20.10
C ASP A 87 1.77 1.70 -19.83
N ARG A 88 1.61 2.12 -18.56
CA ARG A 88 1.75 3.51 -18.10
C ARG A 88 3.07 3.79 -17.36
N LEU A 89 3.96 2.80 -17.27
CA LEU A 89 5.35 2.96 -16.81
C LEU A 89 6.25 3.37 -17.97
#